data_AF-A0A7C5U1M2-F1
#
_entry.id   AF-A0A7C5U1M2-F1
#
_cell.length_a   1.000
_cell.length_b   1.000
_cell.length_c   1.000
_cell.angle_alpha   90.00
_cell.angle_beta   90.00
_cell.angle_gamma   90.00
#
_symmetry.space_group_name_H-M   'P 1'
#
loop_
_entity.id
_entity.type
_entity.pdbx_description
1 polymer ?
#
loop_
_entity_poly.entity_id
_entity_poly.type
_entity_poly.pdbx_seq_one_letter_code
_entity_poly.pdbx_strand_id
1 'polypeptide(L)' 'MLGAVSLEMIILIVLILAAVMIVGSMILSTTQNATEKIEEKSNRIISKIEQACIDDSDCETGKCIRGVCR' A
#
# COMPACT_ATOMS: atom_id res chain seq x y z
N MET A 1 -6.77 47.00 -4.58
CA MET A 1 -8.13 46.55 -4.25
C MET A 1 -8.08 45.04 -4.17
N LEU A 2 -8.13 44.48 -2.96
CA LEU A 2 -8.20 43.03 -2.75
C LEU A 2 -9.39 42.51 -3.56
N GLY A 3 -9.12 41.57 -4.47
CA GLY A 3 -10.13 40.97 -5.33
C GLY A 3 -11.24 40.39 -4.46
N ALA A 4 -12.38 41.05 -4.46
CA ALA A 4 -13.58 40.56 -3.80
C ALA A 4 -14.01 39.30 -4.54
N VAL A 5 -13.63 38.15 -4.00
CA VAL A 5 -14.18 36.86 -4.42
C VAL A 5 -15.66 36.91 -4.06
N SER A 6 -16.53 37.00 -5.07
CA SER A 6 -17.98 37.01 -4.83
C SER A 6 -18.38 35.71 -4.13
N LEU A 7 -19.35 35.78 -3.21
CA LEU A 7 -19.83 34.62 -2.44
C LEU A 7 -20.24 33.46 -3.35
N GLU A 8 -20.81 33.76 -4.51
CA GLU A 8 -21.23 32.79 -5.52
C GLU A 8 -20.05 31.99 -6.08
N MET A 9 -18.88 32.63 -6.23
CA MET A 9 -17.66 31.99 -6.73
C MET A 9 -17.10 30.99 -5.72
N ILE A 10 -17.21 31.28 -4.41
CA ILE A 10 -16.78 30.38 -3.34
C ILE A 10 -17.68 29.14 -3.30
N ILE A 11 -19.00 29.32 -3.41
CA ILE A 11 -19.97 28.22 -3.42
C ILE A 11 -19.69 27.27 -4.58
N LEU A 12 -19.43 27.81 -5.78
CA LEU A 12 -19.08 27.01 -6.95
C LEU A 12 -17.79 26.20 -6.76
N ILE A 13 -16.74 26.80 -6.19
CA ILE A 13 -15.46 26.12 -5.94
C ILE A 13 -15.63 24.94 -4.96
N VAL A 14 -16.41 25.13 -3.89
CA VAL A 14 -16.66 24.06 -2.90
C VAL A 14 -17.41 22.88 -3.52
N LEU A 15 -18.39 23.14 -4.38
CA LEU A 15 -19.14 22.09 -5.09
C LEU A 15 -18.24 21.30 -6.04
N ILE A 16 -17.35 21.97 -6.77
CA ILE A 16 -16.39 21.32 -7.67
C ILE A 16 -15.42 20.43 -6.88
N LEU A 17 -14.85 20.93 -5.77
CA LEU A 17 -13.94 20.15 -4.92
C LEU A 17 -14.61 18.92 -4.31
N ALA A 18 -15.86 19.04 -3.85
CA ALA A 18 -16.62 17.90 -3.32
C ALA A 18 -16.84 16.81 -4.39
N ALA A 19 -17.18 17.20 -5.63
CA ALA A 19 -17.36 16.25 -6.73
C ALA A 19 -16.06 15.50 -7.07
N VAL A 20 -14.92 16.19 -7.09
CA VAL A 20 -13.60 15.58 -7.35
C VAL A 20 -13.22 14.57 -6.26
N MET A 21 -13.49 14.86 -4.99
CA MET A 21 -13.20 13.93 -3.89
C MET A 21 -14.05 12.65 -3.94
N ILE A 22 -15.32 12.74 -4.33
CA ILE A 22 -16.21 11.57 -4.47
C ILE A 22 -15.74 10.66 -5.61
N VAL A 23 -15.36 11.24 -6.75
CA VAL A 23 -14.84 10.45 -7.88
C VAL A 23 -13.45 9.90 -7.58
N GLY A 24 -12.60 10.68 -6.90
CA GLY A 24 -11.26 10.25 -6.49
C GLY A 24 -11.27 9.07 -5.52
N SER A 25 -12.22 9.02 -4.58
CA SER A 25 -12.34 7.88 -3.66
C SER A 25 -12.76 6.60 -4.37
N MET A 26 -13.63 6.66 -5.39
CA MET A 26 -13.97 5.49 -6.22
C MET A 26 -12.77 4.92 -6.98
N ILE A 27 -11.87 5.78 -7.48
CA ILE A 27 -10.62 5.36 -8.13
C ILE A 27 -9.68 4.70 -7.10
N LEU A 28 -9.59 5.26 -5.89
CA LEU A 28 -8.70 4.75 -4.84
C LEU A 28 -9.18 3.42 -4.24
N SER A 29 -10.49 3.23 -4.07
CA SER A 29 -11.07 1.97 -3.59
C SER A 29 -10.87 0.79 -4.55
N THR A 30 -10.71 1.06 -5.85
CA THR A 30 -10.42 0.01 -6.85
C THR A 30 -8.94 -0.43 -6.80
N THR A 31 -8.07 0.38 -6.19
CA THR A 31 -6.64 0.07 -6.03
C THR A 31 -6.36 -0.75 -4.77
N GLN A 32 -7.22 -0.63 -3.74
CA GLN A 32 -7.05 -1.39 -2.49
C GLN A 32 -7.49 -2.86 -2.61
N ASN A 33 -8.43 -3.21 -3.49
CA ASN A 33 -8.77 -4.61 -3.77
C ASN A 33 -7.65 -5.38 -4.50
N ALA A 34 -6.67 -4.68 -5.08
CA ALA A 34 -5.43 -5.28 -5.57
C ALA A 34 -4.30 -5.27 -4.51
N THR A 35 -4.46 -4.52 -3.42
CA THR A 35 -3.41 -4.34 -2.40
C THR A 35 -3.68 -5.13 -1.11
N GLU A 36 -4.90 -5.62 -0.87
CA GLU A 36 -5.17 -6.58 0.21
C GLU A 36 -4.61 -7.99 -0.12
N LYS A 37 -4.37 -8.29 -1.40
CA LYS A 37 -3.65 -9.50 -1.84
C LYS A 37 -2.13 -9.35 -1.92
N ILE A 38 -1.58 -8.15 -1.67
CA ILE A 38 -0.14 -7.90 -1.71
C ILE A 38 0.47 -7.99 -0.31
N GLU A 39 -0.27 -7.65 0.74
CA GLU A 39 0.24 -7.74 2.12
C GLU A 39 0.36 -9.20 2.62
N GLU A 40 -0.55 -10.09 2.22
CA GLU A 40 -0.42 -11.54 2.55
C GLU A 40 0.69 -12.22 1.75
N LYS A 41 0.92 -11.82 0.49
CA LYS A 41 1.94 -12.44 -0.36
C LYS A 41 3.35 -11.93 -0.04
N SER A 42 3.49 -10.69 0.44
CA SER A 42 4.79 -10.15 0.88
C SER A 42 5.27 -10.83 2.16
N ASN A 43 4.39 -11.03 3.15
CA ASN A 43 4.79 -11.63 4.42
C ASN A 43 5.16 -13.12 4.29
N ARG A 44 4.52 -13.86 3.37
CA ARG A 44 4.93 -15.24 3.02
C ARG A 44 6.28 -15.30 2.28
N ILE A 45 6.66 -14.26 1.54
CA ILE A 45 7.95 -14.19 0.85
C ILE A 45 9.05 -13.82 1.84
N ILE A 46 8.84 -12.82 2.70
CA ILE A 46 9.80 -12.44 3.74
C ILE A 46 10.05 -13.60 4.71
N SER A 47 8.99 -14.29 5.17
CA SER A 47 9.15 -15.49 6.02
C SER A 47 9.90 -16.64 5.33
N LYS A 48 9.81 -16.77 3.99
CA LYS A 48 10.58 -17.77 3.24
C LYS A 48 12.03 -17.36 3.00
N ILE A 49 12.31 -16.06 2.85
CA ILE A 49 13.67 -15.54 2.70
C ILE A 49 14.40 -15.61 4.05
N GLU A 50 13.70 -15.34 5.16
CA GLU A 50 14.25 -15.44 6.52
C GLU A 50 14.67 -16.87 6.89
N GLN A 51 14.08 -17.88 6.24
CA GLN A 51 14.46 -19.28 6.41
C GLN A 51 15.41 -19.78 5.33
N ALA A 52 15.76 -18.96 4.33
CA ALA A 52 16.62 -19.41 3.23
C ALA A 52 18.09 -19.45 3.70
N CYS A 53 18.79 -20.53 3.36
CA CYS A 53 20.17 -20.75 3.75
C CYS A 53 20.98 -21.32 2.58
N ILE A 54 22.30 -21.15 2.61
CA ILE A 54 23.25 -21.76 1.67
C ILE A 54 24.01 -22.87 2.40
N ASP A 55 24.41 -22.62 3.65
CA ASP A 55 25.06 -23.58 4.52
C ASP A 55 24.53 -23.50 5.97
N ASP A 56 24.96 -24.46 6.82
CA ASP A 56 24.48 -24.57 8.20
C ASP A 56 24.79 -23.32 9.05
N SER A 57 25.77 -22.50 8.67
CA SER A 57 26.16 -21.29 9.39
C SER A 57 25.20 -20.12 9.17
N ASP A 58 24.39 -20.16 8.11
CA ASP A 58 23.35 -19.15 7.83
C ASP A 58 22.14 -19.30 8.76
N CYS A 59 22.01 -20.44 9.45
CA CYS A 59 20.90 -20.73 10.34
C CYS A 59 21.25 -20.34 11.79
N GLU A 60 20.55 -19.36 12.37
CA GLU A 60 20.68 -19.00 13.79
C GLU A 60 20.47 -20.20 14.71
N THR A 61 19.62 -21.14 14.31
CA THR A 61 19.44 -22.43 14.97
C THR A 61 18.98 -23.46 13.93
N GLY A 62 19.61 -24.65 13.92
CA GLY A 62 19.22 -25.75 13.04
C GLY A 62 20.29 -26.13 12.01
N LYS A 63 19.87 -26.81 10.93
CA LYS A 63 20.71 -27.14 9.77
C LYS A 63 20.08 -26.63 8.47
N CYS A 64 20.93 -26.33 7.50
CA CYS A 64 20.49 -25.94 6.17
C CYS A 64 20.15 -27.17 5.33
N ILE A 65 18.85 -27.45 5.19
CA ILE A 65 18.37 -28.61 4.44
C ILE A 65 17.62 -28.12 3.20
N ARG A 66 18.23 -28.34 2.02
CA ARG A 66 17.66 -27.95 0.71
C ARG A 66 17.37 -26.44 0.62
N GLY A 67 18.25 -25.63 1.20
CA GLY A 67 18.14 -24.18 1.20
C GLY A 67 17.12 -23.62 2.18
N VAL A 68 16.70 -24.40 3.19
CA VAL A 68 15.82 -23.95 4.28
C VAL A 68 16.38 -24.39 5.64
N CYS A 69 16.43 -23.47 6.61
CA CYS A 69 16.80 -23.77 8.00
C CYS A 69 15.74 -24.64 8.68
N ARG A 70 16.17 -25.76 9.28
CA ARG A 70 15.33 -26.78 9.92
C ARG A 70 15.84 -27.18 11.30
#